data_AF-A0A367AQB6-F1
#
_entry.id   AF-A0A367AQB6-F1
#
_cell.length_a   1.000
_cell.length_b   1.000
_cell.length_c   1.000
_cell.angle_alpha   90.00
_cell.angle_beta   90.00
_cell.angle_gamma   90.00
#
_symmetry.space_group_name_H-M   'P 1'
#
loop_
_entity.id
_entity.type
_entity.pdbx_description
1 polymer ?
#
loop_
_entity_poly.entity_id
_entity_poly.type
_entity_poly.pdbx_seq_one_letter_code
_entity_poly.pdbx_strand_id
1 'polypeptide(L)'
;MSEHRPDTADLEADRARIRAAHLRPAGQRPASTARGLHHTALISSDVERTVRFYQDVLGFPLTELIENRDYPGSSHFFFDIGNGKLIAFFDFPGLDVGPYAEVLGGLHHVAISVDPERWHELVQRLADAGVPHEVHSGVSVYFRDPDGARVELIADPLGEMYGQQVL
;
A
#
# COMPACT_ATOMS: atom_id res chain seq x y z
N MET A 1 22.02 8.07 21.93
CA MET A 1 22.66 6.91 21.28
C MET A 1 23.30 7.43 20.00
N SER A 2 24.59 7.22 19.80
CA SER A 2 25.27 7.66 18.57
C SER A 2 24.78 6.81 17.41
N GLU A 3 24.03 7.38 16.47
CA GLU A 3 23.65 6.69 15.23
C GLU A 3 24.91 6.53 14.38
N HIS A 4 25.48 5.32 14.39
CA HIS A 4 26.52 4.97 13.44
C HIS A 4 25.88 4.79 12.06
N ARG A 5 25.93 5.86 11.24
CA ARG A 5 25.51 5.78 9.86
C ARG A 5 26.49 4.88 9.10
N PRO A 6 26.02 3.80 8.44
CA PRO A 6 26.87 2.94 7.64
C PRO A 6 27.53 3.72 6.48
N ASP A 7 28.72 3.28 6.08
CA ASP A 7 29.41 3.83 4.91
C ASP A 7 28.61 3.53 3.64
N THR A 8 28.24 4.57 2.91
CA THR A 8 27.48 4.45 1.66
C THR A 8 28.24 3.69 0.57
N ALA A 9 29.58 3.73 0.58
CA ALA A 9 30.40 3.00 -0.39
C ALA A 9 30.30 1.49 -0.17
N ASP A 10 30.37 1.04 1.09
CA ASP A 10 30.20 -0.37 1.45
C ASP A 10 28.80 -0.87 1.10
N LEU A 11 27.77 -0.06 1.35
CA LEU A 11 26.40 -0.38 0.96
C LEU A 11 26.23 -0.52 -0.56
N GLU A 12 26.86 0.36 -1.34
CA GLU A 12 26.78 0.28 -2.80
C GLU A 12 27.58 -0.91 -3.35
N ALA A 13 28.74 -1.22 -2.77
CA ALA A 13 29.49 -2.42 -3.11
C ALA A 13 28.68 -3.69 -2.85
N ASP A 14 27.96 -3.76 -1.72
CA ASP A 14 27.08 -4.89 -1.43
C ASP A 14 25.88 -4.97 -2.38
N ARG A 15 25.24 -3.83 -2.70
CA ARG A 15 24.17 -3.79 -3.71
C ARG A 15 24.67 -4.26 -5.08
N ALA A 16 25.87 -3.85 -5.50
CA ALA A 16 26.49 -4.29 -6.75
C ALA A 16 26.73 -5.80 -6.76
N ARG A 17 27.25 -6.34 -5.64
CA ARG A 17 27.43 -7.79 -5.45
C ARG A 17 26.10 -8.55 -5.56
N ILE A 18 25.04 -8.09 -4.89
CA ILE A 18 23.71 -8.72 -4.92
C ILE A 18 23.12 -8.67 -6.34
N ARG A 19 23.19 -7.52 -7.02
CA ARG A 19 22.70 -7.38 -8.40
C ARG A 19 23.44 -8.35 -9.34
N ALA A 20 24.77 -8.41 -9.26
CA ALA A 20 25.56 -9.32 -10.09
C ALA A 20 25.23 -10.80 -9.83
N ALA A 21 24.93 -11.18 -8.59
CA ALA A 21 24.63 -12.55 -8.22
C ALA A 21 23.20 -13.00 -8.54
N HIS A 22 22.22 -12.09 -8.48
CA HIS A 22 20.79 -12.47 -8.44
C HIS A 22 19.91 -11.79 -9.49
N LEU A 23 20.25 -10.60 -9.98
CA LEU A 23 19.41 -9.87 -10.93
C LEU A 23 19.63 -10.39 -12.35
N ARG A 24 18.62 -11.08 -12.91
CA ARG A 24 18.65 -11.51 -14.30
C ARG A 24 18.23 -10.36 -15.24
N PRO A 25 18.89 -10.20 -16.40
CA PRO A 25 18.42 -9.30 -17.45
C PRO A 25 16.97 -9.60 -17.84
N ALA A 26 16.18 -8.58 -18.19
CA ALA A 26 14.74 -8.71 -18.45
C ALA A 26 14.39 -9.89 -19.39
N GLY A 27 15.05 -10.00 -20.54
CA GLY A 27 14.83 -11.09 -21.51
C GLY A 27 15.31 -12.49 -21.07
N GLN A 28 15.94 -12.61 -19.89
CA GLN A 28 16.40 -13.89 -19.31
C GLN A 28 15.67 -14.23 -18.01
N ARG A 29 14.72 -13.40 -17.56
CA ARG A 29 13.87 -13.70 -16.42
C ARG A 29 12.90 -14.83 -16.81
N PRO A 30 12.76 -15.90 -16.00
CA PRO A 30 11.77 -16.92 -16.26
C PRO A 30 10.36 -16.33 -16.10
N ALA A 31 9.36 -16.95 -16.73
CA ALA A 31 7.98 -16.61 -16.48
C ALA A 31 7.63 -16.80 -14.99
N SER A 32 6.85 -15.88 -14.44
CA SER A 32 6.37 -15.99 -13.06
C SER A 32 5.37 -17.15 -12.93
N THR A 33 5.44 -17.88 -11.82
CA THR A 33 4.41 -18.84 -11.42
C THR A 33 3.24 -18.14 -10.69
N ALA A 34 3.42 -16.89 -10.28
CA ALA A 34 2.39 -16.10 -9.64
C ALA A 34 1.47 -15.43 -10.68
N ARG A 35 0.23 -15.15 -10.28
CA ARG A 35 -0.76 -14.39 -11.08
C ARG A 35 -0.94 -12.95 -10.58
N GLY A 36 0.02 -12.47 -9.77
CA GLY A 36 -0.02 -11.19 -9.06
C GLY A 36 -0.60 -11.31 -7.64
N LEU A 37 -0.64 -10.17 -6.94
CA LEU A 37 -1.31 -10.06 -5.64
C LEU A 37 -2.79 -10.42 -5.81
N HIS A 38 -3.41 -11.11 -4.84
CA HIS A 38 -4.85 -11.36 -4.88
C HIS A 38 -5.60 -10.31 -4.07
N HIS A 39 -5.17 -10.12 -2.82
CA HIS A 39 -5.68 -9.08 -1.92
C HIS A 39 -4.63 -8.79 -0.84
N THR A 40 -4.78 -7.69 -0.13
CA THR A 40 -4.04 -7.37 1.11
C THR A 40 -5.04 -7.07 2.21
N ALA A 41 -4.83 -7.60 3.41
CA ALA A 41 -5.71 -7.35 4.55
C ALA A 41 -4.99 -6.50 5.61
N LEU A 42 -5.68 -5.48 6.11
CA LEU A 42 -5.25 -4.58 7.17
C LEU A 42 -6.18 -4.71 8.39
N ILE A 43 -5.86 -3.98 9.45
CA ILE A 43 -6.68 -3.92 10.66
C ILE A 43 -7.34 -2.54 10.72
N SER A 44 -8.62 -2.52 11.04
CA SER A 44 -9.42 -1.32 11.25
C SER A 44 -9.79 -1.22 12.73
N SER A 45 -9.72 -0.03 13.34
CA SER A 45 -10.30 0.16 14.68
C SER A 45 -11.76 0.63 14.63
N ASP A 46 -12.25 1.05 13.46
CA ASP A 46 -13.59 1.56 13.23
C ASP A 46 -14.00 1.32 11.77
N VAL A 47 -14.93 0.37 11.58
CA VAL A 47 -15.39 -0.06 10.25
C VAL A 47 -15.95 1.10 9.44
N GLU A 48 -16.81 1.94 10.04
CA GLU A 48 -17.48 3.02 9.30
C GLU A 48 -16.49 4.11 8.91
N ARG A 49 -15.54 4.43 9.80
CA ARG A 49 -14.46 5.39 9.49
C ARG A 49 -13.57 4.89 8.35
N THR A 50 -13.21 3.61 8.35
CA THR A 50 -12.44 2.99 7.25
C THR A 50 -13.25 3.01 5.95
N VAL A 51 -14.55 2.68 5.99
CA VAL A 51 -15.43 2.75 4.81
C VAL A 51 -15.48 4.15 4.22
N ARG A 52 -15.74 5.18 5.03
CA ARG A 52 -15.79 6.56 4.55
C ARG A 52 -14.46 7.00 3.93
N PHE A 53 -13.34 6.57 4.51
CA PHE A 53 -12.03 6.91 3.97
C PHE A 53 -11.77 6.23 2.61
N TYR A 54 -11.84 4.90 2.54
CA TYR A 54 -11.52 4.17 1.31
C TYR A 54 -12.56 4.39 0.20
N GLN A 55 -13.84 4.46 0.54
CA GLN A 55 -14.89 4.66 -0.44
C GLN A 55 -15.12 6.12 -0.80
N ASP A 56 -15.34 6.98 0.18
CA ASP A 56 -15.82 8.33 -0.11
C ASP A 56 -14.65 9.28 -0.41
N VAL A 57 -13.52 9.17 0.32
CA VAL A 57 -12.32 9.98 0.05
C VAL A 57 -11.53 9.42 -1.13
N LEU A 58 -11.14 8.14 -1.09
CA LEU A 58 -10.29 7.56 -2.13
C LEU A 58 -11.05 7.08 -3.37
N GLY A 59 -12.37 6.88 -3.28
CA GLY A 59 -13.18 6.44 -4.42
C GLY A 59 -13.13 4.94 -4.70
N PHE A 60 -12.65 4.12 -3.75
CA PHE A 60 -12.57 2.66 -3.89
C PHE A 60 -13.85 2.01 -3.36
N PRO A 61 -14.70 1.41 -4.21
CA PRO A 61 -16.00 0.91 -3.78
C PRO A 61 -15.90 -0.19 -2.72
N LEU A 62 -16.72 -0.12 -1.67
CA LEU A 62 -16.93 -1.27 -0.80
C LEU A 62 -17.66 -2.36 -1.60
N THR A 63 -17.10 -3.56 -1.62
CA THR A 63 -17.60 -4.68 -2.43
C THR A 63 -18.29 -5.76 -1.60
N GLU A 64 -17.89 -5.93 -0.35
CA GLU A 64 -18.40 -6.97 0.53
C GLU A 64 -18.15 -6.60 2.00
N LEU A 65 -19.07 -6.98 2.89
CA LEU A 65 -18.93 -6.87 4.35
C LEU A 65 -19.61 -8.09 4.98
N ILE A 66 -18.81 -8.96 5.57
CA ILE A 66 -19.25 -10.23 6.15
C ILE A 66 -18.68 -10.41 7.55
N GLU A 67 -19.23 -11.36 8.30
CA GLU A 67 -18.62 -11.75 9.57
C GLU A 67 -17.29 -12.48 9.32
N ASN A 68 -16.27 -12.13 10.10
CA ASN A 68 -15.00 -12.80 10.14
C ASN A 68 -15.19 -14.24 10.64
N ARG A 69 -14.90 -15.21 9.77
CA ARG A 69 -15.05 -16.63 10.07
C ARG A 69 -14.23 -17.09 11.29
N ASP A 70 -13.10 -16.44 11.54
CA ASP A 70 -12.13 -16.90 12.53
C ASP A 70 -12.31 -16.19 13.90
N TYR A 71 -13.13 -15.12 13.95
CA TYR A 71 -13.45 -14.39 15.19
C TYR A 71 -14.92 -13.91 15.18
N PRO A 72 -15.84 -14.63 15.86
CA PRO A 72 -17.25 -14.26 15.92
C PRO A 72 -17.44 -12.83 16.43
N GLY A 73 -18.32 -12.08 15.76
CA GLY A 73 -18.56 -10.66 16.03
C GLY A 73 -17.55 -9.68 15.42
N SER A 74 -16.45 -10.14 14.83
CA SER A 74 -15.59 -9.29 13.99
C SER A 74 -16.09 -9.27 12.55
N SER A 75 -15.89 -8.16 11.86
CA SER A 75 -16.16 -7.95 10.44
C SER A 75 -14.94 -8.31 9.58
N HIS A 76 -15.21 -8.74 8.35
CA HIS A 76 -14.24 -8.84 7.26
C HIS A 76 -14.85 -8.17 6.02
N PHE A 77 -14.23 -7.09 5.56
CA PHE A 77 -14.81 -6.22 4.53
C PHE A 77 -13.77 -5.77 3.50
N PHE A 78 -14.21 -5.49 2.27
CA PHE A 78 -13.34 -5.43 1.09
C PHE A 78 -13.65 -4.23 0.20
N PHE A 79 -12.62 -3.58 -0.34
CA PHE A 79 -12.73 -2.53 -1.35
C PHE A 79 -12.07 -2.95 -2.66
N ASP A 80 -12.67 -2.57 -3.80
CA ASP A 80 -12.07 -2.72 -5.12
C ASP A 80 -11.02 -1.63 -5.35
N ILE A 81 -9.77 -2.05 -5.56
CA ILE A 81 -8.62 -1.17 -5.84
C ILE A 81 -8.15 -1.27 -7.30
N GLY A 82 -9.01 -1.80 -8.18
CA GLY A 82 -8.77 -1.94 -9.61
C GLY A 82 -8.02 -3.22 -9.98
N ASN A 83 -8.02 -3.52 -11.28
CA ASN A 83 -7.34 -4.69 -11.87
C ASN A 83 -7.70 -6.04 -11.20
N GLY A 84 -8.94 -6.15 -10.71
CA GLY A 84 -9.45 -7.34 -10.01
C GLY A 84 -8.76 -7.61 -8.67
N LYS A 85 -8.20 -6.58 -8.03
CA LYS A 85 -7.48 -6.66 -6.74
C LYS A 85 -8.33 -6.02 -5.64
N LEU A 86 -8.19 -6.55 -4.44
CA LEU A 86 -8.93 -6.08 -3.26
C LEU A 86 -7.98 -5.62 -2.16
N ILE A 87 -8.40 -4.61 -1.41
CA ILE A 87 -7.89 -4.36 -0.06
C ILE A 87 -8.99 -4.72 0.95
N ALA A 88 -8.63 -5.46 1.99
CA ALA A 88 -9.55 -5.99 2.97
C ALA A 88 -9.20 -5.52 4.38
N PHE A 89 -10.15 -5.61 5.30
CA PHE A 89 -9.98 -5.16 6.69
C PHE A 89 -10.67 -6.10 7.68
N PHE A 90 -10.10 -6.19 8.87
CA PHE A 90 -10.69 -6.81 10.06
C PHE A 90 -10.73 -5.83 11.23
N ASP A 91 -11.78 -5.86 12.05
CA ASP A 91 -12.02 -4.89 13.14
C ASP A 91 -11.84 -5.42 14.58
N PHE A 92 -11.73 -6.73 14.77
CA PHE A 92 -11.49 -7.43 16.04
C PHE A 92 -12.07 -6.78 17.33
N PRO A 93 -13.42 -6.64 17.46
CA PRO A 93 -14.02 -5.97 18.60
C PRO A 93 -13.63 -6.62 19.94
N GLY A 94 -13.29 -5.78 20.91
CA GLY A 94 -12.85 -6.19 22.24
C GLY A 94 -11.37 -6.55 22.37
N LEU A 95 -10.60 -6.54 21.27
CA LEU A 95 -9.14 -6.66 21.32
C LEU A 95 -8.50 -5.27 21.28
N ASP A 96 -7.47 -5.08 22.12
CA ASP A 96 -6.56 -3.93 22.01
C ASP A 96 -5.41 -4.31 21.06
N VAL A 97 -5.58 -3.96 19.80
CA VAL A 97 -4.58 -4.23 18.73
C VAL A 97 -3.42 -3.24 18.73
N GLY A 98 -3.50 -2.18 19.54
CA GLY A 98 -2.50 -1.11 19.58
C GLY A 98 -2.46 -0.26 18.29
N PRO A 99 -1.58 0.77 18.26
CA PRO A 99 -1.40 1.61 17.08
C PRO A 99 -0.56 0.90 16.01
N TYR A 100 -0.72 1.32 14.76
CA TYR A 100 0.20 0.95 13.68
C TYR A 100 1.66 1.28 14.02
N ALA A 101 2.58 0.38 13.64
CA ALA A 101 4.02 0.57 13.76
C ALA A 101 4.76 0.15 12.48
N GLU A 102 5.58 1.05 11.94
CA GLU A 102 6.43 0.80 10.76
C GLU A 102 7.73 0.12 11.22
N VAL A 103 7.66 -1.20 11.43
CA VAL A 103 8.74 -2.03 11.96
C VAL A 103 8.95 -3.28 11.12
N LEU A 104 10.07 -3.98 11.32
CA LEU A 104 10.30 -5.28 10.69
C LEU A 104 9.17 -6.26 11.07
N GLY A 105 8.54 -6.87 10.06
CA GLY A 105 7.37 -7.74 10.22
C GLY A 105 6.02 -7.01 10.12
N GLY A 106 6.02 -5.67 10.17
CA GLY A 106 4.87 -4.84 9.84
C GLY A 106 4.81 -4.46 8.36
N LEU A 107 3.68 -3.90 7.94
CA LEU A 107 3.57 -3.26 6.63
C LEU A 107 4.46 -2.00 6.61
N HIS A 108 5.22 -1.77 5.54
CA HIS A 108 5.94 -0.51 5.34
C HIS A 108 5.03 0.53 4.66
N HIS A 109 4.42 0.16 3.53
CA HIS A 109 3.26 0.84 2.92
C HIS A 109 2.59 -0.09 1.90
N VAL A 110 1.37 0.26 1.48
CA VAL A 110 0.70 -0.30 0.29
C VAL A 110 0.62 0.77 -0.80
N ALA A 111 1.17 0.46 -1.97
CA ALA A 111 1.07 1.33 -3.15
C ALA A 111 -0.09 0.87 -4.03
N ILE A 112 -1.02 1.78 -4.33
CA ILE A 112 -2.21 1.53 -5.12
C ILE A 112 -2.09 2.34 -6.41
N SER A 113 -2.09 1.62 -7.54
CA SER A 113 -2.10 2.25 -8.86
C SER A 113 -3.45 2.91 -9.10
N VAL A 114 -3.44 4.16 -9.55
CA VAL A 114 -4.63 4.93 -9.87
C VAL A 114 -4.56 5.41 -11.31
N ASP A 115 -5.73 5.69 -11.89
CA ASP A 115 -5.82 6.26 -13.24
C ASP A 115 -5.10 7.63 -13.28
N PRO A 116 -4.11 7.83 -14.18
CA PRO A 116 -3.43 9.11 -14.34
C PRO A 116 -4.36 10.30 -14.57
N GLU A 117 -5.50 10.08 -15.24
CA GLU A 117 -6.49 11.14 -15.50
C GLU A 117 -7.19 11.61 -14.21
N ARG A 118 -7.24 10.74 -13.19
CA ARG A 118 -7.87 10.99 -11.89
C ARG A 118 -6.90 11.55 -10.86
N TRP A 119 -5.61 11.66 -11.19
CA TRP A 119 -4.55 12.03 -10.25
C TRP A 119 -4.84 13.31 -9.46
N HIS A 120 -5.07 14.42 -10.16
CA HIS A 120 -5.29 15.72 -9.53
C HIS A 120 -6.55 15.73 -8.66
N GLU A 121 -7.60 15.04 -9.09
CA GLU A 121 -8.83 14.91 -8.33
C GLU A 121 -8.59 14.15 -7.02
N LEU A 122 -7.87 13.02 -7.04
CA LEU A 122 -7.59 12.22 -5.86
C LEU A 122 -6.74 12.97 -4.84
N VAL A 123 -5.70 13.68 -5.29
CA VAL A 123 -4.89 14.53 -4.41
C VAL A 123 -5.75 15.64 -3.79
N GLN A 124 -6.65 16.26 -4.57
CA GLN A 124 -7.55 17.29 -4.05
C GLN A 124 -8.54 16.72 -3.02
N ARG A 125 -9.08 15.51 -3.24
CA ARG A 125 -9.98 14.86 -2.27
C ARG A 125 -9.29 14.61 -0.92
N LEU A 126 -8.01 14.23 -0.92
CA LEU A 126 -7.22 14.10 0.32
C LEU A 126 -7.11 15.46 1.04
N ALA A 127 -6.83 16.54 0.28
CA ALA A 127 -6.74 17.89 0.84
C ALA A 127 -8.09 18.37 1.41
N ASP A 128 -9.19 18.17 0.69
CA ASP A 128 -10.54 18.57 1.10
C ASP A 128 -11.02 17.80 2.34
N ALA A 129 -10.63 16.52 2.46
CA ALA A 129 -10.89 15.70 3.63
C ALA A 129 -9.95 16.01 4.82
N GLY A 130 -9.00 16.92 4.67
CA GLY A 130 -8.04 17.30 5.70
C GLY A 130 -7.02 16.20 6.03
N VAL A 131 -6.76 15.28 5.10
CA VAL A 131 -5.80 14.18 5.27
C VAL A 131 -4.38 14.71 5.05
N PRO A 132 -3.48 14.65 6.06
CA PRO A 132 -2.08 15.01 5.87
C PRO A 132 -1.43 14.09 4.83
N HIS A 133 -0.83 14.67 3.80
CA HIS A 133 -0.23 13.94 2.70
C HIS A 133 1.04 14.65 2.20
N GLU A 134 1.93 13.86 1.59
CA GLU A 134 3.18 14.33 1.01
C GLU A 134 3.24 13.92 -0.46
N VAL A 135 3.16 14.91 -1.36
CA VAL A 135 3.34 14.68 -2.80
C VAL A 135 4.83 14.54 -3.08
N HIS A 136 5.29 13.32 -3.34
CA HIS A 136 6.70 13.02 -3.62
C HIS A 136 7.08 13.37 -5.06
N SER A 137 6.13 13.26 -5.99
CA SER A 137 6.31 13.60 -7.40
C SER A 137 4.97 13.95 -8.06
N GLY A 138 5.01 14.32 -9.34
CA GLY A 138 3.78 14.54 -10.13
C GLY A 138 2.92 13.29 -10.33
N VAL A 139 3.35 12.12 -9.86
CA VAL A 139 2.65 10.83 -10.01
C VAL A 139 2.59 10.02 -8.71
N SER A 140 3.09 10.53 -7.57
CA SER A 140 3.13 9.77 -6.31
C SER A 140 2.86 10.66 -5.09
N VAL A 141 2.00 10.16 -4.20
CA VAL A 141 1.57 10.83 -2.97
C VAL A 141 1.47 9.80 -1.86
N TYR A 142 2.08 10.12 -0.72
CA TYR A 142 2.05 9.29 0.49
C TYR A 142 1.17 9.94 1.55
N PHE A 143 0.42 9.10 2.27
CA PHE A 143 -0.37 9.51 3.43
C PHE A 143 -0.56 8.33 4.37
N ARG A 144 -1.27 8.57 5.47
CA ARG A 144 -1.71 7.53 6.39
C ARG A 144 -3.23 7.38 6.31
N ASP A 145 -3.70 6.16 6.35
CA ASP A 145 -5.12 5.86 6.52
C ASP A 145 -5.58 6.18 7.96
N PRO A 146 -6.88 6.01 8.30
CA PRO A 146 -7.40 6.34 9.63
C PRO A 146 -6.75 5.58 10.79
N ASP A 147 -6.14 4.42 10.53
CA ASP A 147 -5.51 3.55 11.52
C ASP A 147 -3.97 3.61 11.46
N GLY A 148 -3.43 4.50 10.62
CA GLY A 148 -2.01 4.82 10.53
C GLY A 148 -1.24 4.05 9.48
N ALA A 149 -1.87 3.11 8.76
CA ALA A 149 -1.23 2.36 7.70
C ALA A 149 -0.76 3.32 6.60
N ARG A 150 0.49 3.18 6.17
CA ARG A 150 1.06 4.05 5.15
C ARG A 150 0.55 3.61 3.78
N VAL A 151 -0.02 4.54 3.04
CA VAL A 151 -0.58 4.32 1.70
C VAL A 151 0.14 5.25 0.72
N GLU A 152 0.43 4.71 -0.46
CA GLU A 152 0.86 5.48 -1.63
C GLU A 152 -0.23 5.35 -2.71
N LEU A 153 -0.64 6.48 -3.30
CA LEU A 153 -1.28 6.44 -4.61
C LEU A 153 -0.21 6.75 -5.65
N ILE A 154 -0.15 5.93 -6.70
CA ILE A 154 0.81 6.09 -7.79
C ILE A 154 0.10 6.07 -9.15
N ALA A 155 0.37 7.07 -9.98
CA ALA A 155 -0.23 7.24 -11.30
C ALA A 155 0.66 6.70 -12.43
N ASP A 156 1.78 6.06 -12.13
CA ASP A 156 2.55 5.33 -13.16
C ASP A 156 1.77 4.08 -13.61
N PRO A 157 1.91 3.66 -14.89
CA PRO A 157 1.38 2.39 -15.36
C PRO A 157 1.89 1.22 -14.53
N LEU A 158 1.07 0.17 -14.40
CA LEU A 158 1.49 -1.06 -13.74
C LEU A 158 2.74 -1.65 -14.42
N GLY A 159 3.79 -1.89 -13.63
CA GLY A 159 5.08 -2.37 -14.13
C GLY A 159 6.08 -1.26 -14.46
N GLU A 160 5.70 0.00 -14.27
CA GLU A 160 6.57 1.16 -14.36
C GLU A 160 6.75 1.81 -12.99
N MET A 161 7.91 2.43 -12.78
CA MET A 161 8.20 3.21 -11.59
C MET A 161 9.08 4.41 -11.96
N TYR A 162 8.56 5.61 -11.74
CA TYR A 162 9.19 6.90 -12.08
C TYR A 162 9.68 6.96 -13.53
N GLY A 163 8.85 6.46 -14.45
CA GLY A 163 9.15 6.39 -15.89
C GLY A 163 10.14 5.31 -16.30
N GLN A 164 10.55 4.41 -15.39
CA GLN A 164 11.37 3.24 -15.71
C GLN A 164 10.52 1.97 -15.73
N GLN A 165 10.68 1.15 -16.78
CA GLN A 165 10.12 -0.19 -16.82
C GLN A 165 10.83 -1.07 -15.77
N VAL A 166 10.07 -1.57 -14.80
CA VAL A 166 10.56 -2.48 -13.75
C VAL A 166 10.18 -3.93 -14.01
N LEU A 167 9.17 -4.18 -14.84
CA LEU A 167 8.78 -5.52 -15.32
C LEU A 167 9.31 -5.83 -16.71
#